data_AF-A0A368KQN9-F1
#
_entry.id   AF-A0A368KQN9-F1
#
_cell.length_a   1.000
_cell.length_b   1.000
_cell.length_c   1.000
_cell.angle_alpha   90.00
_cell.angle_beta   90.00
_cell.angle_gamma   90.00
#
_symmetry.space_group_name_H-M   'P 1'
#
loop_
_entity.id
_entity.type
_entity.pdbx_description
1 polymer ?
#
loop_
_entity_poly.entity_id
_entity_poly.type
_entity_poly.pdbx_seq_one_letter_code
_entity_poly.pdbx_strand_id
1 'polypeptide(L)'
;MFPRHTPNTEDRVPGLLHLAFRNSRNRLEDYLFTDAPGEWFSNWSTNRSAENAKGARWIAKFSDSILFFIDCEELAGENVGTTRNSITQLAQRLADEVEDKRVLIIWSKHDIQLDPIIHEQISTRLADYLPAAKHFNISVYEDDHLGIQTVAKELLGRLDFQGTRITIKVPIRADNPFFTFRSV
;
A
#
# COMPACT_ATOMS: atom_id res chain seq x y z
N MET A 1 12.52 16.85 -19.54
CA MET A 1 11.53 17.53 -18.67
C MET A 1 10.69 16.43 -18.05
N PHE A 2 10.86 16.16 -16.76
CA PHE A 2 10.01 15.22 -16.02
C PHE A 2 8.56 15.75 -16.00
N PRO A 3 7.52 14.89 -15.95
CA PRO A 3 6.15 15.38 -15.83
C PRO A 3 6.02 16.28 -14.60
N ARG A 4 5.23 17.36 -14.73
CA ARG A 4 4.94 18.28 -13.61
C ARG A 4 4.38 17.47 -12.43
N HIS A 5 4.82 17.80 -11.21
CA HIS A 5 4.24 17.27 -9.99
C HIS A 5 2.71 17.32 -10.08
N THR A 6 2.05 16.21 -9.76
CA THR A 6 0.59 16.13 -9.80
C THR A 6 0.03 17.17 -8.81
N PRO A 7 -0.80 18.12 -9.26
CA PRO A 7 -1.30 19.18 -8.40
C PRO A 7 -2.08 18.61 -7.21
N ASN A 8 -1.94 19.26 -6.07
CA ASN A 8 -2.54 18.85 -4.80
C ASN A 8 -3.98 19.38 -4.72
N THR A 9 -4.90 18.77 -5.47
CA THR A 9 -6.34 19.13 -5.45
C THR A 9 -7.14 18.16 -4.58
N GLU A 10 -8.12 18.70 -3.85
CA GLU A 10 -8.96 18.01 -2.87
C GLU A 10 -9.78 16.83 -3.46
N ASP A 11 -10.03 16.84 -4.78
CA ASP A 11 -10.77 15.80 -5.52
C ASP A 11 -9.87 14.69 -6.12
N ARG A 12 -8.60 14.62 -5.72
CA ARG A 12 -7.70 13.60 -6.29
C ARG A 12 -8.16 12.20 -5.87
N VAL A 13 -8.33 11.32 -6.85
CA VAL A 13 -8.60 9.87 -6.67
C VAL A 13 -7.24 9.16 -6.74
N PRO A 14 -6.98 8.11 -5.94
CA PRO A 14 -5.74 7.35 -6.07
C PRO A 14 -5.63 6.77 -7.48
N GLY A 15 -4.41 6.72 -8.01
CA GLY A 15 -4.15 5.93 -9.20
C GLY A 15 -4.46 4.47 -8.91
N LEU A 16 -5.01 3.74 -9.89
CA LEU A 16 -5.30 2.32 -9.73
C LEU A 16 -4.52 1.53 -10.78
N LEU A 17 -3.71 0.59 -10.32
CA LEU A 17 -3.14 -0.45 -11.16
C LEU A 17 -4.00 -1.71 -11.02
N HIS A 18 -4.62 -2.12 -12.12
CA HIS A 18 -5.41 -3.34 -12.20
C HIS A 18 -4.59 -4.45 -12.87
N LEU A 19 -4.46 -5.58 -12.19
CA LEU A 19 -3.85 -6.80 -12.72
C LEU A 19 -4.87 -7.93 -12.65
N ALA A 20 -5.01 -8.69 -13.73
CA ALA A 20 -5.91 -9.84 -13.80
C ALA A 20 -5.12 -11.12 -14.05
N PHE A 21 -5.28 -12.10 -13.15
CA PHE A 21 -4.60 -13.39 -13.23
C PHE A 21 -5.60 -14.54 -13.21
N ARG A 22 -5.20 -15.71 -13.72
CA ARG A 22 -5.93 -16.95 -13.45
C ARG A 22 -5.20 -17.71 -12.35
N ASN A 23 -5.94 -18.08 -11.32
CA ASN A 23 -5.40 -18.92 -10.26
C ASN A 23 -5.28 -20.39 -10.70
N SER A 24 -4.69 -21.24 -9.84
CA SER A 24 -4.50 -22.67 -10.13
C SER A 24 -5.80 -23.46 -10.34
N ARG A 25 -6.95 -22.92 -9.92
CA ARG A 25 -8.29 -23.48 -10.14
C ARG A 25 -8.97 -22.90 -11.39
N ASN A 26 -8.22 -22.22 -12.26
CA ASN A 26 -8.71 -21.56 -13.48
C ASN A 26 -9.75 -20.45 -13.25
N ARG A 27 -9.84 -19.91 -12.03
CA ARG A 27 -10.70 -18.76 -11.70
C ARG A 27 -9.95 -17.47 -12.01
N LEU A 28 -10.64 -16.50 -12.62
CA LEU A 28 -10.13 -15.15 -12.80
C LEU A 28 -10.10 -14.43 -11.46
N GLU A 29 -8.96 -13.81 -11.13
CA GLU A 29 -8.75 -13.00 -9.94
C GLU A 29 -8.22 -11.63 -10.36
N ASP A 30 -8.90 -10.59 -9.90
CA ASP A 30 -8.58 -9.19 -10.17
C ASP A 30 -7.94 -8.57 -8.94
N TYR A 31 -6.77 -7.98 -9.12
CA TYR A 31 -6.01 -7.29 -8.08
C TYR A 31 -5.98 -5.80 -8.40
N LEU A 32 -6.40 -4.97 -7.45
CA LEU A 32 -6.39 -3.52 -7.56
C LEU A 32 -5.37 -2.95 -6.58
N PHE A 33 -4.33 -2.31 -7.11
CA PHE A 33 -3.32 -1.62 -6.33
C PHE A 33 -3.59 -0.13 -6.38
N THR A 34 -3.65 0.49 -5.21
CA THR A 34 -3.79 1.94 -5.09
C THR A 34 -2.40 2.57 -5.09
N ASP A 35 -2.12 3.42 -6.07
CA ASP A 35 -1.00 4.35 -6.04
C ASP A 35 -1.50 5.69 -5.47
N ALA A 36 -1.29 5.85 -4.16
CA ALA A 36 -1.81 6.96 -3.39
C ALA A 36 -0.67 7.91 -2.96
N PRO A 37 -0.89 9.23 -2.99
CA PRO A 37 0.12 10.19 -2.55
C PRO A 37 0.53 9.97 -1.09
N GLY A 38 1.83 9.96 -0.82
CA GLY A 38 2.35 9.81 0.55
C GLY A 38 1.83 10.88 1.53
N GLU A 39 1.62 12.10 1.04
CA GLU A 39 1.06 13.21 1.83
C GLU A 39 -0.32 12.89 2.43
N TRP A 40 -1.14 12.06 1.77
CA TRP A 40 -2.43 11.66 2.34
C TRP A 40 -2.25 10.87 3.62
N PHE A 41 -1.29 9.95 3.64
CA PHE A 41 -0.99 9.13 4.81
C PHE A 41 -0.29 9.94 5.92
N SER A 42 0.56 10.90 5.56
CA SER A 42 1.16 11.83 6.53
C SER A 42 0.13 12.72 7.22
N ASN A 43 -0.85 13.24 6.47
CA ASN A 43 -1.95 14.01 7.06
C ASN A 43 -2.87 13.12 7.91
N TRP A 44 -3.16 11.91 7.42
CA TRP A 44 -4.03 10.94 8.09
C TRP A 44 -3.46 10.41 9.41
N SER A 45 -2.14 10.19 9.49
CA SER A 45 -1.48 9.75 10.72
C SER A 45 -1.65 10.79 11.83
N THR A 46 -1.52 12.08 11.48
CA THR A 46 -1.67 13.21 12.41
C THR A 46 -3.14 13.49 12.75
N ASN A 47 -4.02 13.55 11.76
CA ASN A 47 -5.44 13.84 11.94
C ASN A 47 -6.30 12.92 11.06
N ARG A 48 -6.89 11.89 11.68
CA ARG A 48 -7.75 10.90 11.02
C ARG A 48 -8.93 11.54 10.27
N SER A 49 -9.43 12.67 10.74
CA SER A 49 -10.61 13.35 10.20
C SER A 49 -10.27 14.48 9.23
N ALA A 50 -8.98 14.70 8.91
CA ALA A 50 -8.59 15.74 7.99
C ALA A 50 -9.21 15.53 6.60
N GLU A 51 -9.57 16.64 5.95
CA GLU A 51 -10.24 16.63 4.65
C GLU A 51 -9.31 16.06 3.56
N ASN A 52 -8.06 16.49 3.58
CA ASN A 52 -6.98 16.00 2.71
C ASN A 52 -6.51 14.56 3.05
N ALA A 53 -7.07 13.91 4.07
CA ALA A 53 -6.82 12.52 4.44
C ALA A 53 -7.93 11.56 4.00
N LYS A 54 -8.97 12.05 3.30
CA LYS A 54 -10.11 11.25 2.80
C LYS A 54 -9.67 10.01 2.03
N GLY A 55 -8.71 10.17 1.12
CA GLY A 55 -8.20 9.08 0.30
C GLY A 55 -7.46 8.02 1.11
N ALA A 56 -6.53 8.41 2.00
CA ALA A 56 -5.85 7.48 2.90
C ALA A 56 -6.83 6.70 3.79
N ARG A 57 -7.84 7.39 4.36
CA ARG A 57 -8.89 6.75 5.16
C ARG A 57 -9.71 5.74 4.35
N TRP A 58 -10.05 6.08 3.11
CA TRP A 58 -10.78 5.17 2.23
C TRP A 58 -9.93 3.91 1.92
N ILE A 59 -8.66 4.09 1.55
CA ILE A 59 -7.74 2.97 1.26
C ILE A 59 -7.57 2.10 2.50
N ALA A 60 -7.22 2.70 3.64
CA ALA A 60 -7.05 1.97 4.90
C ALA A 60 -8.30 1.17 5.27
N LYS A 61 -9.51 1.69 5.00
CA LYS A 61 -10.78 1.01 5.27
C LYS A 61 -11.09 -0.13 4.30
N PHE A 62 -10.87 0.06 2.99
CA PHE A 62 -11.36 -0.87 1.97
C PHE A 62 -10.31 -1.84 1.41
N SER A 63 -9.02 -1.62 1.67
CA SER A 63 -7.98 -2.55 1.23
C SER A 63 -8.01 -3.86 2.01
N ASP A 64 -7.88 -4.99 1.31
CA ASP A 64 -7.70 -6.31 1.92
C ASP A 64 -6.26 -6.55 2.39
N SER A 65 -5.30 -5.82 1.81
CA SER A 65 -3.87 -5.92 2.14
C SER A 65 -3.19 -4.57 1.99
N ILE A 66 -2.17 -4.34 2.82
CA ILE A 66 -1.45 -3.07 2.91
C ILE A 66 0.04 -3.33 2.79
N LEU A 67 0.68 -2.59 1.88
CA LEU A 67 2.13 -2.52 1.78
C LEU A 67 2.59 -1.26 2.51
N PHE A 68 3.28 -1.42 3.63
CA PHE A 68 3.82 -0.33 4.44
C PHE A 68 5.29 -0.12 4.07
N PHE A 69 5.58 0.92 3.29
CA PHE A 69 6.95 1.22 2.87
C PHE A 69 7.70 2.05 3.91
N ILE A 70 8.95 1.68 4.13
CA ILE A 70 9.93 2.40 4.94
C ILE A 70 11.12 2.70 4.03
N ASP A 71 11.46 3.99 3.90
CA ASP A 71 12.60 4.44 3.12
C ASP A 71 13.88 4.37 3.98
N CYS A 72 14.76 3.39 3.70
CA CYS A 72 16.02 3.23 4.41
C CYS A 72 17.00 4.40 4.15
N GLU A 73 16.90 5.07 3.01
CA GLU A 73 17.72 6.26 2.72
C GLU A 73 17.36 7.39 3.67
N GLU A 74 16.06 7.64 3.84
CA GLU A 74 15.57 8.71 4.72
C GLU A 74 15.96 8.46 6.18
N LEU A 75 15.97 7.19 6.59
CA LEU A 75 16.41 6.78 7.92
C LEU A 75 17.93 6.82 8.12
N ALA A 76 18.73 6.72 7.07
CA ALA A 76 20.18 6.89 7.11
C ALA A 76 20.61 8.37 7.01
N GLY A 77 19.67 9.26 6.65
CA GLY A 77 19.93 10.69 6.45
C GLY A 77 19.83 11.55 7.71
N GLU A 78 19.91 12.86 7.50
CA GLU A 78 19.94 13.87 8.59
C GLU A 78 18.61 13.98 9.36
N ASN A 79 17.50 13.49 8.79
CA ASN A 79 16.16 13.63 9.34
C ASN A 79 15.65 12.40 10.12
N VAL A 80 16.54 11.48 10.52
CA VAL A 80 16.19 10.19 11.13
C VAL A 80 15.18 10.30 12.29
N GLY A 81 15.30 11.33 13.14
CA GLY A 81 14.38 11.54 14.26
C GLY A 81 12.94 11.82 13.81
N THR A 82 12.79 12.64 12.77
CA THR A 82 11.50 12.98 12.16
C THR A 82 10.93 11.77 11.43
N THR A 83 11.72 11.11 10.59
CA THR A 83 11.32 9.93 9.83
C THR A 83 10.86 8.80 10.75
N ARG A 84 11.61 8.52 11.82
CA ARG A 84 11.23 7.53 12.84
C ARG A 84 9.89 7.85 13.49
N ASN A 85 9.66 9.12 13.83
CA ASN A 85 8.39 9.54 14.43
C ASN A 85 7.23 9.40 13.44
N SER A 86 7.42 9.79 12.19
CA SER A 86 6.41 9.64 11.13
C SER A 86 6.03 8.18 10.90
N ILE A 87 7.02 7.27 10.81
CA ILE A 87 6.79 5.82 10.70
C ILE A 87 5.98 5.32 11.91
N THR A 88 6.39 5.70 13.12
CA THR A 88 5.74 5.27 14.36
C THR A 88 4.28 5.74 14.40
N GLN A 89 4.01 7.00 14.07
CA GLN A 89 2.66 7.58 14.06
C GLN A 89 1.78 6.92 13.01
N LEU A 90 2.31 6.66 11.81
CA LEU A 90 1.57 5.98 10.76
C LEU A 90 1.25 4.53 11.14
N ALA A 91 2.20 3.81 11.75
CA ALA A 91 1.98 2.45 12.21
C ALA A 91 0.92 2.38 13.32
N GLN A 92 0.99 3.28 14.29
CA GLN A 92 -0.03 3.40 15.34
C GLN A 92 -1.41 3.69 14.75
N ARG A 93 -1.51 4.64 13.82
CA ARG A 93 -2.78 4.96 13.14
C ARG A 93 -3.29 3.75 12.36
N LEU A 94 -2.40 3.03 11.69
CA LEU A 94 -2.78 1.89 10.89
C LEU A 94 -3.29 0.72 11.75
N ALA A 95 -2.72 0.53 12.94
CA ALA A 95 -3.17 -0.49 13.89
C ALA A 95 -4.66 -0.36 14.24
N ASP A 96 -5.19 0.88 14.30
CA ASP A 96 -6.61 1.15 14.53
C ASP A 96 -7.53 0.65 13.39
N GLU A 97 -6.99 0.34 12.21
CA GLU A 97 -7.76 -0.05 11.02
C GLU A 97 -7.42 -1.48 10.53
N VAL A 98 -6.43 -2.13 11.13
CA VAL A 98 -5.78 -3.33 10.57
C VAL A 98 -6.42 -4.65 10.98
N GLU A 99 -7.39 -4.68 11.90
CA GLU A 99 -8.06 -5.88 12.46
C GLU A 99 -7.68 -7.23 11.77
N ASP A 100 -8.30 -7.56 10.63
CA ASP A 100 -8.04 -8.80 9.88
C ASP A 100 -7.21 -8.60 8.59
N LYS A 101 -6.67 -7.40 8.38
CA LYS A 101 -5.94 -7.01 7.18
C LYS A 101 -4.51 -7.50 7.25
N ARG A 102 -4.01 -7.94 6.10
CA ARG A 102 -2.60 -8.28 5.96
C ARG A 102 -1.77 -7.01 5.81
N VAL A 103 -0.72 -6.90 6.62
CA VAL A 103 0.28 -5.85 6.46
C VAL A 103 1.62 -6.47 6.12
N LEU A 104 2.24 -6.01 5.04
CA LEU A 104 3.63 -6.31 4.70
C LEU A 104 4.44 -5.04 4.89
N ILE A 105 5.42 -5.08 5.78
CA ILE A 105 6.37 -3.99 6.01
C ILE A 105 7.52 -4.16 5.04
N ILE A 106 7.78 -3.12 4.25
CA ILE A 106 8.73 -3.13 3.15
C ILE A 106 9.83 -2.12 3.45
N TRP A 107 11.00 -2.60 3.85
CA TRP A 107 12.21 -1.82 3.97
C TRP A 107 12.80 -1.61 2.58
N SER A 108 12.45 -0.48 1.97
CA SER A 108 12.89 -0.09 0.63
C SER A 108 14.28 0.53 0.65
N LYS A 109 14.97 0.44 -0.50
CA LYS A 109 16.37 0.88 -0.65
C LYS A 109 17.29 0.22 0.40
N HIS A 110 17.08 -1.08 0.61
CA HIS A 110 17.83 -1.84 1.61
C HIS A 110 19.33 -1.98 1.27
N ASP A 111 19.73 -1.65 0.06
CA ASP A 111 21.13 -1.45 -0.35
C ASP A 111 21.84 -0.36 0.47
N ILE A 112 21.08 0.56 1.09
CA ILE A 112 21.63 1.56 2.00
C ILE A 112 21.77 0.97 3.40
N GLN A 113 23.00 1.00 3.91
CA GLN A 113 23.31 0.49 5.24
C GLN A 113 22.73 1.40 6.32
N LEU A 114 21.74 0.87 7.06
CA LEU A 114 21.14 1.53 8.20
C LEU A 114 21.89 1.19 9.50
N ASP A 115 21.94 2.14 10.45
CA ASP A 115 22.41 1.85 11.80
C ASP A 115 21.55 0.72 12.44
N PRO A 116 22.15 -0.38 12.90
CA PRO A 116 21.42 -1.50 13.50
C PRO A 116 20.54 -1.08 14.69
N ILE A 117 20.96 -0.09 15.47
CA ILE A 117 20.21 0.42 16.62
C ILE A 117 18.92 1.10 16.14
N ILE A 118 19.01 1.88 15.07
CA ILE A 118 17.84 2.55 14.47
C ILE A 118 16.88 1.51 13.90
N HIS A 119 17.42 0.52 13.18
CA HIS A 119 16.63 -0.59 12.64
C HIS A 119 15.87 -1.34 13.74
N GLU A 120 16.54 -1.71 14.83
CA GLU A 120 15.96 -2.44 15.95
C GLU A 120 14.89 -1.62 16.68
N GLN A 121 15.13 -0.32 16.92
CA GLN A 121 14.16 0.57 17.55
C GLN A 121 12.86 0.68 16.73
N ILE A 122 12.97 0.81 15.41
CA ILE A 122 11.80 0.90 14.53
C ILE A 122 11.10 -0.46 14.45
N SER A 123 11.85 -1.55 14.27
CA SER A 123 11.30 -2.91 14.21
C SER A 123 10.51 -3.26 15.48
N THR A 124 11.04 -2.91 16.65
CA THR A 124 10.37 -3.14 17.94
C THR A 124 9.05 -2.39 18.00
N ARG A 125 9.04 -1.09 17.66
CA ARG A 125 7.80 -0.29 17.64
C ARG A 125 6.77 -0.82 16.64
N LEU A 126 7.22 -1.26 15.46
CA LEU A 126 6.35 -1.84 14.46
C LEU A 126 5.73 -3.16 14.96
N ALA A 127 6.50 -3.99 15.68
CA ALA A 127 5.97 -5.20 16.28
C ALA A 127 4.93 -4.91 17.38
N ASP A 128 5.08 -3.82 18.13
CA ASP A 128 4.11 -3.41 19.15
C ASP A 128 2.74 -3.02 18.52
N TYR A 129 2.75 -2.32 17.39
CA TYR A 129 1.52 -1.85 16.73
C TYR A 129 0.96 -2.84 15.71
N LEU A 130 1.82 -3.57 15.01
CA LEU A 130 1.49 -4.42 13.87
C LEU A 130 2.13 -5.82 14.05
N PRO A 131 1.78 -6.56 15.11
CA PRO A 131 2.47 -7.81 15.49
C PRO A 131 2.38 -8.94 14.45
N ALA A 132 1.35 -8.92 13.61
CA ALA A 132 1.16 -9.90 12.54
C ALA A 132 1.84 -9.51 11.22
N ALA A 133 2.45 -8.33 11.15
CA ALA A 133 3.08 -7.85 9.93
C ALA A 133 4.35 -8.64 9.61
N LYS A 134 4.53 -8.95 8.32
CA LYS A 134 5.76 -9.57 7.82
C LYS A 134 6.67 -8.51 7.24
N HIS A 135 7.96 -8.60 7.56
CA HIS A 135 8.97 -7.66 7.08
C HIS A 135 9.70 -8.23 5.86
N PHE A 136 9.95 -7.36 4.89
CA PHE A 136 10.71 -7.66 3.68
C PHE A 136 11.71 -6.54 3.43
N ASN A 137 12.91 -6.93 3.03
CA ASN A 137 13.95 -6.01 2.58
C ASN A 137 13.96 -6.05 1.06
N ILE A 138 13.87 -4.88 0.43
CA ILE A 138 13.92 -4.77 -1.01
C ILE A 138 14.85 -3.64 -1.44
N SER A 139 15.55 -3.87 -2.55
CA SER A 139 16.23 -2.83 -3.31
C SER A 139 15.71 -2.81 -4.75
N VAL A 140 15.71 -1.63 -5.37
CA VAL A 140 15.47 -1.49 -6.83
C VAL A 140 16.77 -1.44 -7.62
N TYR A 141 17.90 -1.27 -6.93
CA TYR A 141 19.24 -1.34 -7.48
C TYR A 141 19.83 -2.72 -7.17
N GLU A 142 20.52 -3.29 -8.16
CA GLU A 142 20.87 -4.71 -8.24
C GLU A 142 19.65 -5.59 -8.51
N ASP A 143 19.88 -6.76 -9.12
CA ASP A 143 18.88 -7.76 -9.52
C ASP A 143 18.09 -8.37 -8.33
N ASP A 144 17.62 -7.56 -7.37
CA ASP A 144 16.73 -7.96 -6.28
C ASP A 144 15.28 -8.20 -6.77
N HIS A 145 15.19 -8.77 -7.98
CA HIS A 145 14.02 -9.47 -8.46
C HIS A 145 13.54 -10.51 -7.46
N LEU A 146 14.45 -11.10 -6.67
CA LEU A 146 14.09 -12.11 -5.69
C LEU A 146 13.28 -11.52 -4.53
N GLY A 147 13.65 -10.38 -3.98
CA GLY A 147 12.91 -9.67 -2.94
C GLY A 147 11.52 -9.27 -3.42
N ILE A 148 11.45 -8.62 -4.58
CA ILE A 148 10.17 -8.22 -5.20
C ILE A 148 9.29 -9.43 -5.50
N GLN A 149 9.85 -10.50 -6.07
CA GLN A 149 9.11 -11.74 -6.33
C GLN A 149 8.63 -12.40 -5.04
N THR A 150 9.40 -12.32 -3.95
CA THR A 150 9.02 -12.87 -2.66
C THR A 150 7.84 -12.09 -2.07
N VAL A 151 7.87 -10.75 -2.11
CA VAL A 151 6.74 -9.90 -1.71
C VAL A 151 5.52 -10.19 -2.58
N ALA A 152 5.70 -10.29 -3.91
CA ALA A 152 4.60 -10.59 -4.83
C ALA A 152 4.00 -11.98 -4.57
N LYS A 153 4.83 -13.01 -4.34
CA LYS A 153 4.37 -14.35 -3.97
C LYS A 153 3.66 -14.34 -2.63
N GLU A 154 4.15 -13.59 -1.65
CA GLU A 154 3.51 -13.48 -0.35
C GLU A 154 2.13 -12.84 -0.49
N LEU A 155 2.06 -11.71 -1.22
CA LEU A 155 0.83 -10.95 -1.43
C LEU A 155 -0.20 -11.73 -2.26
N LEU A 156 0.20 -12.29 -3.39
CA LEU A 156 -0.68 -12.92 -4.39
C LEU A 156 -0.86 -14.43 -4.18
N GLY A 157 0.03 -15.09 -3.44
CA GLY A 157 0.12 -16.55 -3.39
C GLY A 157 -0.96 -17.28 -2.60
N ARG A 158 -1.96 -16.59 -2.04
CA ARG A 158 -3.06 -17.28 -1.34
C ARG A 158 -4.15 -17.70 -2.32
N LEU A 159 -4.42 -19.00 -2.36
CA LEU A 159 -5.61 -19.58 -2.99
C LEU A 159 -6.92 -19.21 -2.29
N ASP A 160 -6.81 -18.74 -1.05
CA ASP A 160 -7.91 -18.32 -0.18
C ASP A 160 -8.02 -16.80 -0.16
N PHE A 161 -8.02 -16.14 -1.32
CA PHE A 161 -8.44 -14.75 -1.42
C PHE A 161 -9.84 -14.62 -0.79
N GLN A 162 -9.87 -14.12 0.46
CA GLN A 162 -11.09 -13.77 1.20
C GLN A 162 -11.52 -12.33 0.91
N GLY A 163 -10.93 -11.69 -0.10
CA GLY A 163 -11.29 -10.33 -0.44
C GLY A 163 -12.77 -10.23 -0.77
N THR A 164 -13.30 -9.03 -0.60
CA THR A 164 -14.74 -8.79 -0.74
C THR A 164 -15.21 -9.29 -2.11
N ARG A 165 -16.14 -10.25 -2.12
CA ARG A 165 -16.77 -10.70 -3.36
C ARG A 165 -17.68 -9.59 -3.87
N ILE A 166 -17.14 -8.69 -4.68
CA ILE A 166 -17.93 -7.63 -5.30
C ILE A 166 -18.74 -8.26 -6.43
N THR A 167 -20.05 -8.35 -6.23
CA THR A 167 -20.97 -8.69 -7.33
C THR A 167 -21.23 -7.41 -8.10
N ILE A 168 -20.51 -7.19 -9.19
CA ILE A 168 -20.77 -6.08 -10.10
C ILE A 168 -22.07 -6.39 -10.85
N LYS A 169 -23.18 -5.78 -10.43
CA LYS A 169 -24.41 -5.77 -11.22
C LYS A 169 -24.18 -4.81 -12.39
N VAL A 170 -23.69 -5.32 -13.51
CA VAL A 170 -23.59 -4.55 -14.74
C VAL A 170 -25.02 -4.27 -15.22
N PRO A 171 -25.50 -3.01 -15.25
CA PRO A 171 -26.79 -2.72 -15.83
C PRO A 171 -26.69 -3.00 -17.33
N ILE A 172 -27.38 -4.04 -17.81
CA ILE A 172 -27.52 -4.31 -19.24
C ILE A 172 -28.38 -3.16 -19.78
N ARG A 173 -27.74 -2.11 -20.30
CA ARG A 173 -28.43 -0.95 -20.89
C ARG A 173 -28.79 -1.15 -22.36
N ALA A 174 -28.28 -2.18 -23.01
CA ALA A 174 -28.67 -2.63 -24.35
C ALA A 174 -28.09 -4.03 -24.61
N ASP A 175 -28.65 -4.73 -25.60
CA ASP A 175 -28.29 -6.08 -26.07
C ASP A 175 -26.88 -6.15 -26.71
N ASN A 176 -26.11 -5.07 -26.62
CA ASN A 176 -24.80 -4.92 -27.24
C ASN A 176 -23.78 -4.38 -26.23
N PRO A 177 -22.70 -5.15 -25.93
CA PRO A 177 -21.71 -4.80 -24.91
C PRO A 177 -20.88 -3.55 -25.23
N PHE A 178 -20.89 -3.06 -26.48
CA PHE A 178 -20.15 -1.87 -26.88
C PHE A 178 -20.87 -0.54 -26.56
N PHE A 179 -22.18 -0.57 -26.32
CA PHE A 179 -22.97 0.64 -26.06
C PHE A 179 -23.22 0.89 -24.57
N THR A 180 -22.78 -0.01 -23.69
CA THR A 180 -23.09 0.04 -22.26
C THR A 180 -22.32 1.13 -21.50
N PHE A 181 -21.18 1.61 -22.03
CA PHE A 181 -20.26 2.54 -21.34
C PHE A 181 -20.02 3.88 -22.06
N ARG A 182 -20.75 4.18 -23.13
CA ARG A 182 -20.72 5.50 -23.76
C ARG A 182 -21.97 6.29 -23.35
N SER A 183 -21.83 7.19 -22.40
CA SER A 183 -22.81 8.25 -22.17
C SER A 183 -22.72 9.29 -23.27
N VAL A 184 -23.90 9.71 -23.77
CA VAL A 184 -24.13 10.86 -24.66
C VAL A 184 -23.65 12.15 -24.00
#